data_AF-A0A2P2JXM6-F1
#
_entry.id   AF-A0A2P2JXM6-F1
#
_cell.length_a   1.000
_cell.length_b   1.000
_cell.length_c   1.000
_cell.angle_alpha   90.00
_cell.angle_beta   90.00
_cell.angle_gamma   90.00
#
_symmetry.space_group_name_H-M   'P 1'
#
loop_
_entity.id
_entity.type
_entity.pdbx_description
1 polymer ?
#
loop_
_entity_poly.entity_id
_entity_poly.type
_entity_poly.pdbx_seq_one_letter_code
_entity_poly.pdbx_strand_id
1 'polypeptide(L)'
;MPHNVFLHSALVQSRKIDPRQKGQVQEALNYYSIESSVALLVSFMINLFVTAVFAKGFYGTEQANSIGLVNAGQYLQEKYGGGIFPILYIWGIGLLAAGQSSTITGTYAGQFIMGGFLNLRLKKWLRSLITRSFAIVPTVVVALMFKKSESSLDILNEWLNVLQSMQIPFALIPLLTLASKEHIMGLFRIGPFLERLAWTVAILVIVINGYLLLDFFASEVKGLLLGFLVCSCTVAYISFIAYLVSHGVSFSYTQPGLELSNRLANSSSA
;
A
#
# COMPACT_ATOMS: atom_id res chain seq x y z
N MET A 1 -1.34 1.82 1.05
CA MET A 1 -0.10 1.01 0.95
C MET A 1 -0.35 -0.21 0.08
N PRO A 2 0.49 -0.49 -0.93
CA PRO A 2 0.26 -1.57 -1.90
C PRO A 2 0.21 -2.97 -1.28
N HIS A 3 1.07 -3.26 -0.30
CA HIS A 3 1.12 -4.57 0.37
C HIS A 3 -0.18 -4.93 1.11
N ASN A 4 -0.95 -3.93 1.58
CA ASN A 4 -2.23 -4.18 2.24
C ASN A 4 -3.31 -4.66 1.27
N VAL A 5 -3.23 -4.29 -0.01
CA VAL A 5 -4.14 -4.81 -1.05
C VAL A 5 -3.96 -6.31 -1.17
N PHE A 6 -2.71 -6.77 -1.36
CA PHE A 6 -2.40 -8.20 -1.46
C PHE A 6 -2.74 -8.96 -0.18
N LEU A 7 -2.44 -8.39 0.99
CA LEU A 7 -2.75 -9.01 2.27
C LEU A 7 -4.26 -9.17 2.47
N HIS A 8 -5.05 -8.12 2.22
CA HIS A 8 -6.50 -8.15 2.42
C HIS A 8 -7.17 -9.14 1.46
N SER A 9 -6.75 -9.16 0.19
CA SER A 9 -7.22 -10.15 -0.79
C SER A 9 -6.95 -11.59 -0.37
N ALA A 10 -5.88 -11.83 0.39
CA ALA A 10 -5.54 -13.16 0.89
C ALA A 10 -6.25 -13.50 2.21
N LEU A 11 -6.40 -12.54 3.12
CA LEU A 11 -7.11 -12.73 4.39
C LEU A 11 -8.58 -13.03 4.18
N VAL A 12 -9.19 -12.49 3.13
CA VAL A 12 -10.57 -12.82 2.73
C VAL A 12 -10.74 -14.33 2.47
N GLN A 13 -9.69 -15.03 2.05
CA GLN A 13 -9.74 -16.48 1.79
C GLN A 13 -9.57 -17.33 3.06
N SER A 14 -9.30 -16.72 4.21
CA SER A 14 -9.11 -17.45 5.47
C SER A 14 -10.41 -18.01 6.05
N ARG A 15 -11.57 -17.44 5.67
CA ARG A 15 -12.88 -17.97 6.07
C ARG A 15 -13.34 -19.00 5.05
N LYS A 16 -13.89 -20.12 5.54
CA LYS A 16 -14.44 -21.17 4.69
C LYS A 16 -15.79 -20.69 4.15
N ILE A 17 -15.82 -20.33 2.87
CA ILE A 17 -17.02 -19.91 2.15
C ILE A 17 -17.17 -20.87 0.97
N ASP A 18 -18.36 -21.43 0.75
CA ASP A 18 -18.64 -22.25 -0.42
C ASP A 18 -18.88 -21.33 -1.65
N PRO A 19 -17.99 -21.31 -2.66
CA PRO A 19 -18.13 -20.42 -3.81
C PRO A 19 -19.34 -20.76 -4.69
N ARG A 20 -19.93 -21.95 -4.53
CA ARG A 20 -21.10 -22.38 -5.31
C ARG A 20 -22.40 -21.78 -4.79
N GLN A 21 -22.44 -21.34 -3.54
CA GLN A 21 -23.62 -20.78 -2.90
C GLN A 21 -23.58 -19.25 -2.94
N LYS A 22 -24.27 -18.67 -3.94
CA LYS A 22 -24.31 -17.20 -4.16
C LYS A 22 -24.72 -16.41 -2.91
N GLY A 23 -25.67 -16.92 -2.13
CA GLY A 23 -26.11 -16.28 -0.89
C GLY A 23 -25.00 -16.15 0.16
N GLN A 24 -24.22 -17.22 0.36
CA GLN A 24 -23.10 -17.20 1.31
C GLN A 24 -21.98 -16.24 0.87
N VAL A 25 -21.70 -16.20 -0.44
CA VAL A 25 -20.70 -15.26 -0.99
C VAL A 25 -21.16 -13.82 -0.79
N GLN A 26 -22.43 -13.50 -1.08
CA GLN A 26 -22.97 -12.15 -0.87
C GLN A 26 -22.95 -11.74 0.60
N GLU A 27 -23.34 -12.65 1.50
CA GLU A 27 -23.29 -12.42 2.94
C GLU A 27 -21.86 -12.16 3.41
N ALA A 28 -20.91 -12.98 2.96
CA ALA A 28 -19.50 -12.79 3.28
C ALA A 28 -18.97 -11.45 2.77
N LEU A 29 -19.29 -11.05 1.53
CA LEU A 29 -18.91 -9.75 0.97
C LEU A 29 -19.44 -8.58 1.81
N ASN A 30 -20.68 -8.68 2.30
CA ASN A 30 -21.26 -7.67 3.17
C ASN A 30 -20.49 -7.57 4.50
N TYR A 31 -20.19 -8.70 5.15
CA TYR A 31 -19.40 -8.70 6.39
C TYR A 31 -17.99 -8.15 6.17
N TYR A 32 -17.30 -8.57 5.10
CA TYR A 32 -15.97 -8.05 4.78
C TYR A 32 -16.00 -6.55 4.49
N SER A 33 -17.04 -6.05 3.83
CA SER A 33 -17.23 -4.63 3.58
C SER A 33 -17.39 -3.85 4.88
N ILE A 34 -18.21 -4.34 5.82
CA ILE A 34 -18.42 -3.72 7.13
C ILE A 34 -17.12 -3.75 7.95
N GLU A 35 -16.47 -4.91 8.08
CA GLU A 35 -15.22 -5.09 8.83
C GLU A 35 -14.12 -4.15 8.31
N SER A 36 -13.94 -4.09 6.99
CA SER A 36 -12.94 -3.23 6.35
C SER A 36 -13.29 -1.73 6.50
N SER A 37 -14.57 -1.37 6.31
CA SER A 37 -15.01 0.03 6.43
C SER A 37 -14.86 0.57 7.84
N VAL A 38 -15.22 -0.22 8.87
CA VAL A 38 -15.05 0.17 10.27
C VAL A 38 -13.57 0.31 10.62
N ALA A 39 -12.73 -0.63 10.19
CA ALA A 39 -11.28 -0.55 10.43
C ALA A 39 -10.65 0.69 9.78
N LEU A 40 -11.01 0.99 8.52
CA LEU A 40 -10.53 2.17 7.80
C LEU A 40 -11.07 3.47 8.41
N LEU A 41 -12.32 3.49 8.88
CA LEU A 41 -12.91 4.65 9.54
C LEU A 41 -12.18 4.96 10.86
N VAL A 42 -11.91 3.94 11.67
CA VAL A 42 -11.13 4.11 12.92
C VAL A 42 -9.72 4.62 12.60
N SER A 43 -9.05 4.05 11.60
CA SER A 43 -7.73 4.54 11.18
C SER A 43 -7.77 5.98 10.69
N PHE A 44 -8.81 6.36 9.94
CA PHE A 44 -9.03 7.73 9.49
C PHE A 44 -9.24 8.69 10.66
N MET A 45 -10.06 8.32 11.66
CA MET A 45 -10.26 9.11 12.88
C MET A 45 -8.97 9.32 13.66
N ILE A 46 -8.15 8.28 13.84
CA ILE A 46 -6.85 8.40 14.51
C ILE A 46 -5.95 9.38 13.75
N ASN A 47 -5.81 9.22 12.44
CA ASN A 47 -4.98 10.11 11.63
C ASN A 47 -5.49 11.56 11.67
N LEU A 48 -6.81 11.76 11.64
CA LEU A 48 -7.44 13.07 11.76
C LEU A 48 -7.14 13.72 13.11
N PHE A 49 -7.27 12.98 14.21
CA PHE A 49 -6.98 13.50 15.56
C PHE A 49 -5.50 13.83 15.74
N VAL A 50 -4.60 12.94 15.32
CA VAL A 50 -3.15 13.17 15.39
C VAL A 50 -2.77 14.43 14.60
N THR A 51 -3.27 14.55 13.37
CA THR A 51 -3.01 15.71 12.51
C THR A 51 -3.57 16.99 13.12
N ALA A 52 -4.81 16.98 13.63
CA ALA A 52 -5.44 18.15 14.23
C ALA A 52 -4.74 18.62 15.52
N VAL A 53 -4.32 17.69 16.39
CA VAL A 53 -3.62 18.00 17.63
C VAL A 53 -2.25 18.64 17.35
N PHE A 54 -1.50 18.08 16.40
CA PHE A 54 -0.19 18.63 16.05
C PHE A 54 -0.30 19.91 15.21
N ALA A 55 -1.29 20.03 14.33
CA ALA A 55 -1.57 21.29 13.67
C ALA A 55 -1.85 22.39 14.70
N LYS A 56 -2.69 22.15 15.72
CA LYS A 56 -2.93 23.15 16.77
C LYS A 56 -1.67 23.52 17.57
N GLY A 57 -0.76 22.57 17.78
CA GLY A 57 0.46 22.78 18.56
C GLY A 57 1.60 23.46 17.81
N PHE A 58 1.75 23.14 16.53
CA PHE A 58 2.93 23.50 15.75
C PHE A 58 2.63 24.38 14.53
N TYR A 59 1.37 24.58 14.15
CA TYR A 59 1.06 25.39 12.97
C TYR A 59 1.51 26.85 13.16
N GLY A 60 2.38 27.32 12.26
CA GLY A 60 2.94 28.66 12.29
C GLY A 60 4.15 28.85 13.23
N THR A 61 4.68 27.78 13.83
CA THR A 61 5.92 27.85 14.63
C THR A 61 7.14 27.40 13.82
N GLU A 62 8.35 27.82 14.22
CA GLU A 62 9.58 27.37 13.54
C GLU A 62 9.81 25.85 13.66
N GLN A 63 9.26 25.24 14.73
CA GLN A 63 9.32 23.80 14.97
C GLN A 63 8.37 22.99 14.05
N ALA A 64 7.51 23.65 13.26
CA ALA A 64 6.62 22.97 12.31
C ALA A 64 7.38 22.14 11.27
N ASN A 65 8.60 22.57 10.92
CA ASN A 65 9.42 21.93 9.88
C ASN A 65 10.24 20.74 10.40
N SER A 66 10.33 20.54 11.71
CA SER A 66 11.14 19.48 12.35
C SER A 66 10.33 18.61 13.32
N ILE A 67 9.04 18.41 13.02
CA ILE A 67 8.17 17.54 13.82
C ILE A 67 8.60 16.08 13.66
N GLY A 68 9.41 15.60 14.61
CA GLY A 68 9.80 14.21 14.74
C GLY A 68 8.97 13.43 15.75
N LEU A 69 9.11 12.10 15.75
CA LEU A 69 8.44 11.20 16.70
C LEU A 69 8.76 11.51 18.17
N VAL A 70 9.96 12.02 18.44
CA VAL A 70 10.42 12.39 19.79
C VAL A 70 9.79 13.72 20.23
N ASN A 71 9.88 14.76 19.40
CA ASN A 71 9.33 16.08 19.67
C ASN A 71 7.80 16.04 19.83
N ALA A 72 7.12 15.22 19.03
CA ALA A 72 5.70 14.95 19.15
C ALA A 72 5.31 14.39 20.52
N GLY A 73 6.06 13.40 21.03
CA GLY A 73 5.83 12.82 22.35
C GLY A 73 6.10 13.79 23.50
N GLN A 74 7.15 14.59 23.38
CA GLN A 74 7.49 15.64 24.36
C GLN A 74 6.39 16.70 24.43
N TYR A 75 5.91 17.17 23.27
CA TYR A 75 4.80 18.13 23.22
C TYR A 75 3.53 17.60 23.90
N LEU A 76 3.17 16.34 23.66
CA LEU A 76 2.03 15.73 24.33
C LEU A 76 2.22 15.65 25.85
N GLN A 77 3.43 15.34 26.30
CA GLN A 77 3.77 15.32 27.72
C GLN A 77 3.69 16.71 28.36
N GLU A 78 4.21 17.74 27.70
CA GLU A 78 4.19 19.11 28.22
C GLU A 78 2.77 19.68 28.26
N LYS A 79 1.96 19.40 27.23
CA LYS A 79 0.63 20.00 27.09
C LYS A 79 -0.44 19.30 27.93
N TYR A 80 -0.38 17.97 28.00
CA TYR A 80 -1.44 17.15 28.60
C TYR A 80 -0.94 16.31 29.78
N GLY A 81 0.37 16.31 30.07
CA GLY A 81 0.93 15.59 31.22
C GLY A 81 0.55 16.21 32.56
N GLY A 82 1.11 15.66 33.65
CA GLY A 82 0.81 16.08 35.03
C GLY A 82 -0.09 15.11 35.81
N GLY A 83 -0.54 14.02 35.18
CA GLY A 83 -1.22 12.90 35.85
C GLY A 83 -0.24 11.84 36.39
N ILE A 84 -0.81 10.79 37.00
CA ILE A 84 -0.05 9.66 37.62
C ILE A 84 0.83 8.92 36.58
N PHE A 85 0.41 8.87 35.31
CA PHE A 85 1.15 8.24 34.22
C PHE A 85 1.62 9.27 33.18
N PRO A 86 2.93 9.35 32.87
CA PRO A 86 3.42 10.22 31.81
C PRO A 86 2.90 9.78 30.43
N ILE A 87 2.28 10.72 29.72
CA ILE A 87 1.77 10.54 28.36
C ILE A 87 2.89 10.15 27.38
N LEU A 88 4.12 10.57 27.65
CA LEU A 88 5.28 10.14 26.87
C LEU A 88 5.42 8.61 26.81
N TYR A 89 5.13 7.90 27.91
CA TYR A 89 5.16 6.43 27.92
C TYR A 89 4.00 5.84 27.11
N ILE A 90 2.81 6.44 27.17
CA ILE A 90 1.67 5.99 26.37
C ILE A 90 2.00 6.14 24.88
N TRP A 91 2.59 7.27 24.48
CA TRP A 91 3.08 7.50 23.13
C TRP A 91 4.13 6.46 22.73
N GLY A 92 5.14 6.23 23.56
CA GLY A 92 6.18 5.23 23.32
C GLY A 92 5.64 3.81 23.17
N ILE A 93 4.71 3.40 24.04
CA ILE A 93 4.02 2.09 23.95
C ILE A 93 3.21 2.01 22.65
N GLY A 94 2.53 3.10 22.25
CA GLY A 94 1.83 3.20 20.98
C GLY A 94 2.75 3.01 19.78
N LEU A 95 3.92 3.65 19.77
CA LEU A 95 4.94 3.48 18.72
C LEU A 95 5.46 2.04 18.67
N LEU A 96 5.73 1.43 19.84
CA LEU A 96 6.13 0.02 19.90
C LEU A 96 5.05 -0.91 19.36
N ALA A 97 3.79 -0.69 19.75
CA ALA A 97 2.65 -1.47 19.27
C ALA A 97 2.46 -1.35 17.75
N ALA A 98 2.58 -0.13 17.21
CA ALA A 98 2.54 0.11 15.76
C ALA A 98 3.65 -0.65 15.02
N GLY A 99 4.88 -0.65 15.55
CA GLY A 99 6.00 -1.40 14.98
C GLY A 99 5.80 -2.92 14.98
N GLN A 100 5.20 -3.48 16.04
CA GLN A 100 4.85 -4.90 16.09
C GLN A 100 3.76 -5.25 15.07
N SER A 101 2.71 -4.43 14.99
CA SER A 101 1.62 -4.61 14.01
C SER A 101 2.16 -4.59 12.56
N SER A 102 3.05 -3.64 12.24
CA SER A 102 3.68 -3.55 10.91
C SER A 102 4.52 -4.79 10.59
N THR A 103 5.20 -5.38 11.58
CA THR A 103 5.98 -6.61 11.37
C THR A 103 5.07 -7.77 10.97
N ILE A 104 3.97 -7.96 11.71
CA ILE A 104 3.02 -9.05 11.45
C ILE A 104 2.41 -8.89 10.05
N THR A 105 1.88 -7.71 9.75
CA THR A 105 1.30 -7.36 8.44
C THR A 105 2.30 -7.57 7.30
N GLY A 106 3.54 -7.09 7.46
CA GLY A 106 4.60 -7.27 6.46
C GLY A 106 4.97 -8.74 6.21
N THR A 107 5.05 -9.56 7.27
CA THR A 107 5.36 -10.99 7.12
C THR A 107 4.23 -11.77 6.45
N TYR A 108 2.97 -11.42 6.68
CA TYR A 108 1.85 -12.07 5.99
C TYR A 108 1.73 -11.60 4.55
N ALA A 109 1.83 -10.30 4.27
CA ALA A 109 1.82 -9.78 2.91
C ALA A 109 2.95 -10.41 2.06
N GLY A 110 4.16 -10.48 2.63
CA GLY A 110 5.30 -11.12 1.99
C GLY A 110 5.09 -12.61 1.71
N GLN A 111 4.29 -13.32 2.53
CA GLN A 111 3.94 -14.72 2.27
C GLN A 111 3.19 -14.89 0.95
N PHE A 112 2.15 -14.07 0.76
CA PHE A 112 1.26 -14.20 -0.38
C PHE A 112 1.93 -13.70 -1.65
N ILE A 113 2.75 -12.64 -1.54
CA ILE A 113 3.54 -12.14 -2.67
C ILE A 113 4.59 -13.18 -3.09
N MET A 114 5.40 -13.71 -2.16
CA MET A 114 6.44 -14.70 -2.47
C MET A 114 5.86 -16.03 -2.95
N GLY A 115 4.76 -16.50 -2.34
CA GLY A 115 4.11 -17.74 -2.74
C GLY A 115 3.35 -17.62 -4.06
N GLY A 116 2.73 -16.46 -4.32
CA GLY A 116 1.95 -16.21 -5.53
C GLY A 116 2.82 -15.87 -6.74
N PHE A 117 3.74 -14.92 -6.63
CA PHE A 117 4.55 -14.44 -7.77
C PHE A 117 5.84 -15.23 -7.99
N LEU A 118 6.52 -15.66 -6.92
CA LEU A 118 7.83 -16.32 -7.01
C LEU A 118 7.76 -17.84 -6.79
N ASN A 119 6.58 -18.37 -6.41
CA ASN A 119 6.39 -19.75 -5.95
C ASN A 119 7.40 -20.17 -4.85
N LEU A 120 7.85 -19.21 -4.03
CA LEU A 120 8.84 -19.43 -2.97
C LEU A 120 8.15 -19.66 -1.62
N ARG A 121 8.32 -20.86 -1.07
CA ARG A 121 7.75 -21.26 0.23
C ARG A 121 8.80 -21.18 1.34
N LEU A 122 8.93 -20.01 1.95
CA LEU A 122 9.81 -19.78 3.11
C LEU A 122 9.07 -19.96 4.44
N LYS A 123 9.77 -20.46 5.47
CA LYS A 123 9.27 -20.51 6.85
C LYS A 123 9.01 -19.08 7.36
N LYS A 124 7.96 -18.89 8.17
CA LYS A 124 7.54 -17.56 8.68
C LYS A 124 8.67 -16.79 9.38
N TRP A 125 9.43 -17.47 10.24
CA TRP A 125 10.54 -16.85 10.97
C TRP A 125 11.69 -16.42 10.06
N LEU A 126 12.07 -17.27 9.09
CA LEU A 126 13.14 -16.96 8.14
C LEU A 126 12.76 -15.76 7.26
N ARG A 127 11.51 -15.72 6.78
CA ARG A 127 11.00 -14.58 6.01
C ARG A 127 11.05 -13.29 6.84
N SER A 128 10.55 -13.34 8.08
CA SER A 128 10.59 -12.19 9.01
C SER A 128 12.01 -11.70 9.23
N LEU A 129 12.95 -12.61 9.48
CA LEU A 129 14.35 -12.28 9.69
C LEU A 129 14.95 -11.61 8.46
N ILE A 130 14.75 -12.15 7.26
CA ILE A 130 15.24 -11.55 6.02
C ILE A 130 14.68 -10.14 5.84
N THR A 131 13.35 -9.98 5.89
CA THR A 131 12.71 -8.66 5.67
C THR A 131 13.11 -7.64 6.73
N ARG A 132 13.30 -8.06 7.99
CA ARG A 132 13.75 -7.17 9.06
C ARG A 132 15.21 -6.83 8.95
N SER A 133 16.07 -7.74 8.51
CA SER A 133 17.49 -7.44 8.25
C SER A 133 17.61 -6.39 7.16
N PHE A 134 16.86 -6.50 6.06
CA PHE A 134 16.84 -5.49 5.00
C PHE A 134 16.33 -4.12 5.46
N ALA A 135 15.45 -4.05 6.47
CA ALA A 135 14.98 -2.79 7.02
C ALA A 135 15.93 -2.20 8.09
N ILE A 136 16.38 -3.03 9.03
CA ILE A 136 17.13 -2.60 10.22
C ILE A 136 18.59 -2.33 9.88
N VAL A 137 19.24 -3.20 9.08
CA VAL A 137 20.68 -3.07 8.81
C VAL A 137 21.02 -1.73 8.13
N PRO A 138 20.34 -1.29 7.05
CA PRO A 138 20.62 0.01 6.45
C PRO A 138 20.34 1.16 7.41
N THR A 139 19.25 1.08 8.17
CA THR A 139 18.86 2.10 9.15
C THR A 139 19.93 2.27 10.24
N VAL A 140 20.45 1.16 10.78
CA VAL A 140 21.50 1.17 11.81
C VAL A 140 22.82 1.69 11.22
N VAL A 141 23.18 1.29 10.00
CA VAL A 141 24.39 1.79 9.33
C VAL A 141 24.31 3.31 9.16
N VAL A 142 23.19 3.85 8.66
CA VAL A 142 22.99 5.29 8.51
C VAL A 142 23.06 5.98 9.88
N ALA A 143 22.40 5.44 10.91
CA ALA A 143 22.40 6.01 12.25
C ALA A 143 23.81 6.06 12.88
N LEU A 144 24.64 5.04 12.65
CA LEU A 144 26.01 4.97 13.18
C LEU A 144 26.99 5.86 12.41
N MET A 145 26.88 5.90 11.07
CA MET A 145 27.77 6.69 10.22
C MET A 145 27.53 8.19 10.33
N PHE A 146 26.26 8.62 10.42
CA PHE A 146 25.88 10.02 10.31
C PHE A 146 25.59 10.71 11.65
N LYS A 147 26.01 10.12 12.80
CA LYS A 147 25.94 10.69 14.16
C LYS A 147 24.86 11.78 14.34
N LYS A 148 23.57 11.37 14.40
CA LYS A 148 22.44 12.25 14.73
C LYS A 148 22.15 13.43 13.76
N SER A 149 22.68 13.44 12.54
CA SER A 149 22.18 14.34 11.50
C SER A 149 20.75 13.95 11.12
N GLU A 150 19.74 14.72 11.56
CA GLU A 150 18.32 14.51 11.21
C GLU A 150 18.13 14.42 9.69
N SER A 151 18.87 15.24 8.94
CA SER A 151 18.81 15.30 7.47
C SER A 151 19.06 13.96 6.76
N SER A 152 19.90 13.07 7.31
CA SER A 152 20.23 11.80 6.64
C SER A 152 19.13 10.75 6.82
N LEU A 153 18.37 10.82 7.92
CA LEU A 153 17.20 9.96 8.14
C LEU A 153 16.00 10.45 7.34
N ASP A 154 15.88 11.77 7.14
CA ASP A 154 14.86 12.36 6.29
C ASP A 154 15.06 11.95 4.82
N ILE A 155 16.30 12.02 4.31
CA ILE A 155 16.65 11.49 2.98
C ILE A 155 16.25 10.01 2.87
N LEU A 156 16.58 9.18 3.86
CA LEU A 156 16.20 7.77 3.84
C LEU A 156 14.67 7.58 3.79
N ASN A 157 13.92 8.37 4.56
CA ASN A 157 12.46 8.36 4.55
C ASN A 157 11.89 8.79 3.20
N GLU A 158 12.47 9.80 2.56
CA GLU A 158 12.09 10.23 1.22
C GLU A 158 12.33 9.12 0.17
N TRP A 159 13.49 8.46 0.19
CA TRP A 159 13.77 7.30 -0.66
C TRP A 159 12.77 6.17 -0.45
N LEU A 160 12.38 5.89 0.80
CA LEU A 160 11.36 4.89 1.12
C LEU A 160 9.98 5.29 0.58
N ASN A 161 9.62 6.58 0.66
CA ASN A 161 8.38 7.10 0.10
C ASN A 161 8.38 6.96 -1.44
N VAL A 162 9.48 7.29 -2.11
CA VAL A 162 9.63 7.11 -3.56
C VAL A 162 9.49 5.65 -3.96
N LEU A 163 10.13 4.73 -3.23
CA LEU A 163 9.97 3.29 -3.44
C LEU A 163 8.51 2.84 -3.26
N GLN A 164 7.78 3.40 -2.29
CA GLN A 164 6.38 3.10 -2.07
C GLN A 164 5.50 3.65 -3.21
N SER A 165 5.77 4.88 -3.67
CA SER A 165 5.08 5.51 -4.79
C SER A 165 5.20 4.70 -6.07
N MET A 166 6.39 4.15 -6.35
CA MET A 166 6.61 3.28 -7.51
C MET A 166 5.79 1.98 -7.47
N GLN A 167 5.46 1.46 -6.29
CA GLN A 167 4.73 0.19 -6.15
C GLN A 167 3.22 0.33 -6.37
N ILE A 168 2.65 1.53 -6.23
CA ILE A 168 1.20 1.74 -6.25
C ILE A 168 0.56 1.33 -7.60
N PRO A 169 1.06 1.76 -8.77
CA PRO A 169 0.44 1.40 -10.05
C PRO A 169 0.40 -0.11 -10.28
N PHE A 170 1.47 -0.83 -9.91
CA PHE A 170 1.55 -2.28 -10.07
C PHE A 170 0.52 -3.05 -9.25
N ALA A 171 0.09 -2.52 -8.11
CA ALA A 171 -0.95 -3.16 -7.30
C ALA A 171 -2.36 -2.76 -7.78
N LEU A 172 -2.57 -1.47 -8.07
CA LEU A 172 -3.91 -0.94 -8.37
C LEU A 172 -4.39 -1.27 -9.78
N ILE A 173 -3.53 -1.16 -10.81
CA ILE A 173 -3.95 -1.39 -12.21
C ILE A 173 -4.44 -2.82 -12.41
N PRO A 174 -3.70 -3.88 -11.99
CA PRO A 174 -4.20 -5.25 -12.10
C PRO A 174 -5.43 -5.48 -11.24
N LEU A 175 -5.47 -4.96 -10.01
CA LEU A 175 -6.62 -5.14 -9.12
C LEU A 175 -7.91 -4.62 -9.76
N LEU A 176 -7.91 -3.36 -10.23
CA LEU A 176 -9.09 -2.75 -10.85
C LEU A 176 -9.47 -3.46 -12.14
N THR A 177 -8.48 -3.85 -12.94
CA THR A 177 -8.71 -4.60 -14.18
C THR A 177 -9.36 -5.97 -13.90
N LEU A 178 -8.90 -6.69 -12.89
CA LEU A 178 -9.43 -8.01 -12.52
C LEU A 178 -10.81 -7.89 -11.87
N ALA A 179 -11.02 -6.89 -11.01
CA ALA A 179 -12.30 -6.64 -10.34
C ALA A 179 -13.42 -6.18 -11.30
N SER A 180 -13.04 -5.55 -12.42
CA SER A 180 -13.99 -5.07 -13.43
C SER A 180 -14.35 -6.13 -14.48
N LYS A 181 -13.68 -7.29 -14.50
CA LYS A 181 -13.89 -8.33 -15.51
C LYS A 181 -14.99 -9.31 -15.10
N GLU A 182 -16.01 -9.42 -15.95
CA GLU A 182 -17.12 -10.36 -15.76
C GLU A 182 -16.67 -11.83 -15.83
N HIS A 183 -15.69 -12.18 -16.67
CA HIS A 183 -15.17 -13.55 -16.72
C HIS A 183 -14.53 -14.01 -15.39
N ILE A 184 -13.94 -13.07 -14.62
CA ILE A 184 -13.23 -13.40 -13.38
C ILE A 184 -14.16 -13.26 -12.17
N MET A 185 -14.92 -12.18 -12.10
CA MET A 185 -15.80 -11.89 -10.96
C MET A 185 -17.23 -12.45 -11.12
N GLY A 186 -17.60 -12.87 -12.33
CA GLY A 186 -18.95 -13.35 -12.65
C GLY A 186 -20.02 -12.34 -12.25
N LEU A 187 -21.00 -12.82 -11.48
CA LEU A 187 -22.12 -12.02 -10.97
C LEU A 187 -21.72 -10.97 -9.93
N PHE A 188 -20.51 -11.06 -9.35
CA PHE A 188 -20.02 -10.13 -8.32
C PHE A 188 -19.08 -9.06 -8.90
N ARG A 189 -19.17 -8.79 -10.21
CA ARG A 189 -18.47 -7.69 -10.87
C ARG A 189 -18.81 -6.35 -10.20
N ILE A 190 -17.81 -5.48 -10.05
CA ILE A 190 -18.05 -4.12 -9.56
C ILE A 190 -18.96 -3.34 -10.52
N GLY A 191 -19.90 -2.56 -9.97
CA GLY A 191 -20.82 -1.76 -10.78
C GLY A 191 -20.11 -0.62 -11.54
N PRO A 192 -20.66 -0.16 -12.68
CA PRO A 192 -20.00 0.82 -13.56
C PRO A 192 -19.80 2.20 -12.91
N PHE A 193 -20.55 2.52 -11.86
CA PHE A 193 -20.32 3.73 -11.06
C PHE A 193 -19.08 3.58 -10.16
N LEU A 194 -19.00 2.48 -9.41
CA LEU A 194 -17.87 2.20 -8.51
C LEU A 194 -16.58 1.98 -9.30
N GLU A 195 -16.66 1.32 -10.46
CA GLU A 195 -15.55 1.15 -11.40
C GLU A 195 -14.97 2.51 -11.82
N ARG A 196 -15.81 3.44 -12.30
CA ARG A 196 -15.37 4.78 -12.70
C ARG A 196 -14.78 5.57 -11.53
N LEU A 197 -15.40 5.51 -10.37
CA LEU A 197 -14.90 6.18 -9.17
C LEU A 197 -13.53 5.62 -8.74
N ALA A 198 -13.38 4.30 -8.70
CA ALA A 198 -12.14 3.64 -8.32
C ALA A 198 -11.00 3.94 -9.30
N TRP A 199 -11.27 3.93 -10.60
CA TRP A 199 -10.30 4.34 -11.62
C TRP A 199 -9.92 5.82 -11.51
N THR A 200 -10.88 6.70 -11.22
CA THR A 200 -10.60 8.14 -11.02
C THR A 200 -9.65 8.35 -9.84
N VAL A 201 -9.92 7.70 -8.70
CA VAL A 201 -9.04 7.76 -7.52
C VAL A 201 -7.67 7.15 -7.83
N ALA A 202 -7.62 6.01 -8.51
CA ALA A 202 -6.35 5.37 -8.87
C ALA A 202 -5.50 6.27 -9.79
N ILE A 203 -6.10 6.86 -10.83
CA ILE A 203 -5.40 7.80 -11.73
C ILE A 203 -4.89 9.00 -10.95
N LEU A 204 -5.72 9.61 -10.09
CA LEU A 204 -5.32 10.74 -9.27
C LEU A 204 -4.10 10.39 -8.38
N VAL A 205 -4.15 9.26 -7.69
CA VAL A 205 -3.05 8.80 -6.83
C VAL A 205 -1.78 8.55 -7.67
N ILE A 206 -1.90 7.90 -8.83
CA ILE A 206 -0.77 7.61 -9.71
C ILE A 206 -0.14 8.91 -10.23
N VAL A 207 -0.94 9.90 -10.62
CA VAL A 207 -0.46 11.20 -11.11
C VAL A 207 0.26 11.98 -10.01
N ILE A 208 -0.33 12.07 -8.80
CA ILE A 208 0.31 12.75 -7.66
C ILE A 208 1.64 12.09 -7.29
N ASN A 209 1.66 10.76 -7.20
CA ASN A 209 2.88 10.03 -6.88
C ASN A 209 3.92 10.13 -8.01
N GLY A 210 3.49 10.17 -9.27
CA GLY A 210 4.36 10.41 -10.41
C GLY A 210 4.99 11.80 -10.38
N TYR A 211 4.21 12.83 -10.03
CA TYR A 211 4.73 14.19 -9.85
C TYR A 211 5.78 14.26 -8.73
N LEU A 212 5.48 13.71 -7.55
CA LEU A 212 6.43 13.69 -6.43
C LEU A 212 7.73 12.94 -6.77
N LEU A 213 7.61 11.85 -7.53
CA LEU A 213 8.76 11.08 -8.00
C LEU A 213 9.62 11.90 -8.97
N LEU A 214 9.01 12.64 -9.90
CA LEU A 214 9.74 13.51 -10.83
C LEU A 214 10.42 14.67 -10.10
N ASP A 215 9.74 15.29 -9.14
CA ASP A 215 10.27 16.37 -8.31
C ASP A 215 11.51 15.91 -7.52
N PHE A 216 11.40 14.77 -6.85
CA PHE A 216 12.50 14.16 -6.11
C PHE A 216 13.71 13.80 -7.00
N PHE A 217 13.47 13.22 -8.18
CA PHE A 217 14.57 12.92 -9.10
C PHE A 217 15.20 14.18 -9.70
N ALA A 218 14.43 15.25 -9.91
CA ALA A 218 14.95 16.52 -10.39
C ALA A 218 15.85 17.21 -9.35
N SER A 219 15.54 17.09 -8.06
CA SER A 219 16.32 17.72 -6.97
C SER A 219 17.61 16.94 -6.62
N GLU A 220 17.55 15.61 -6.60
CA GLU A 220 18.66 14.76 -6.15
C GLU A 220 19.69 14.45 -7.24
N VAL A 221 19.29 14.42 -8.52
CA VAL A 221 20.18 13.97 -9.59
C VAL A 221 21.07 15.10 -10.09
N LYS A 222 22.21 15.28 -9.41
CA LYS A 222 23.30 16.17 -9.83
C LYS A 222 24.38 15.39 -10.61
N GLY A 223 24.22 15.27 -11.92
CA GLY A 223 25.25 14.69 -12.82
C GLY A 223 24.69 14.10 -14.12
N LEU A 224 25.40 14.28 -15.23
CA LEU A 224 24.93 13.89 -16.57
C LEU A 224 24.70 12.37 -16.72
N LEU A 225 25.63 11.55 -16.22
CA LEU A 225 25.55 10.09 -16.27
C LEU A 225 24.42 9.54 -15.39
N LEU A 226 24.30 10.06 -14.16
CA LEU A 226 23.27 9.63 -13.22
C LEU A 226 21.88 10.10 -13.69
N GLY A 227 21.81 11.29 -14.31
CA GLY A 227 20.62 11.81 -14.98
C GLY A 227 20.15 10.92 -16.12
N PHE A 228 21.06 10.48 -16.99
CA PHE A 228 20.72 9.57 -18.09
C PHE A 228 20.23 8.21 -17.55
N LEU A 229 20.90 7.65 -16.55
CA LEU A 229 20.51 6.38 -15.93
C LEU A 229 19.12 6.45 -15.30
N VAL A 230 18.87 7.48 -14.48
CA VAL A 230 17.58 7.68 -13.81
C VAL A 230 16.48 7.95 -14.83
N CYS A 231 16.72 8.80 -15.83
CA CYS A 231 15.76 9.06 -16.89
C CYS A 231 15.42 7.78 -17.66
N SER A 232 16.42 6.97 -18.01
CA SER A 232 16.21 5.67 -18.66
C SER A 232 15.38 4.72 -17.80
N CYS A 233 15.65 4.63 -16.49
CA CYS A 233 14.86 3.84 -15.55
C CYS A 233 13.41 4.33 -15.44
N THR A 234 13.19 5.65 -15.38
CA THR A 234 11.85 6.25 -15.32
C THR A 234 11.08 6.01 -16.62
N VAL A 235 11.72 6.15 -17.78
CA VAL A 235 11.11 5.85 -19.08
C VAL A 235 10.74 4.37 -19.18
N ALA A 236 11.62 3.47 -18.76
CA ALA A 236 11.34 2.03 -18.72
C ALA A 236 10.16 1.72 -17.78
N TYR A 237 10.12 2.36 -16.61
CA TYR A 237 9.03 2.23 -15.64
C TYR A 237 7.68 2.72 -16.20
N ILE A 238 7.64 3.91 -16.80
CA ILE A 238 6.43 4.46 -17.44
C ILE A 238 6.00 3.55 -18.60
N SER A 239 6.94 3.08 -19.42
CA SER A 239 6.67 2.16 -20.52
C SER A 239 6.08 0.84 -20.00
N PHE A 240 6.57 0.33 -18.88
CA PHE A 240 6.03 -0.87 -18.25
C PHE A 240 4.62 -0.64 -17.68
N ILE A 241 4.34 0.52 -17.09
CA ILE A 241 2.98 0.89 -16.67
C ILE A 241 2.05 0.97 -17.89
N ALA A 242 2.48 1.64 -18.96
CA ALA A 242 1.72 1.73 -20.20
C ALA A 242 1.45 0.34 -20.79
N TYR A 243 2.44 -0.56 -20.74
CA TYR A 243 2.27 -1.96 -21.10
C TYR A 243 1.24 -2.67 -20.21
N LEU A 244 1.30 -2.50 -18.88
CA LEU A 244 0.32 -3.09 -17.97
C LEU A 244 -1.11 -2.59 -18.23
N VAL A 245 -1.28 -1.29 -18.47
CA VAL A 245 -2.58 -0.71 -18.83
C VAL A 245 -3.05 -1.25 -20.17
N SER A 246 -2.19 -1.23 -21.20
CA SER A 246 -2.53 -1.71 -22.54
C SER A 246 -2.86 -3.20 -22.54
N HIS A 247 -2.14 -4.02 -21.79
CA HIS A 247 -2.40 -5.46 -21.70
C HIS A 247 -3.62 -5.76 -20.82
N GLY A 248 -3.81 -4.99 -19.74
CA GLY A 248 -5.02 -5.02 -18.93
C GLY A 248 -6.27 -4.71 -19.76
N VAL A 249 -6.18 -3.71 -20.65
CA VAL A 249 -7.22 -3.29 -21.60
C VAL A 249 -7.35 -4.26 -22.78
N SER A 250 -6.27 -4.80 -23.34
CA SER A 250 -6.33 -5.79 -24.43
C SER A 250 -7.05 -7.05 -23.99
N PHE A 251 -6.81 -7.52 -22.77
CA PHE A 251 -7.55 -8.63 -22.20
C PHE A 251 -9.05 -8.33 -22.04
N SER A 252 -9.47 -7.05 -22.04
CA SER A 252 -10.88 -6.64 -22.11
C SER A 252 -11.43 -6.56 -23.54
N TYR A 253 -10.59 -6.38 -24.56
CA TYR A 253 -11.01 -6.24 -25.97
C TYR A 253 -10.93 -7.56 -26.78
N THR A 254 -10.03 -8.49 -26.45
CA THR A 254 -9.72 -9.66 -27.31
C THR A 254 -10.59 -10.90 -27.09
N GLN A 255 -11.72 -10.82 -26.39
CA GLN A 255 -12.67 -11.95 -26.37
C GLN A 255 -14.14 -11.47 -26.46
N PRO A 256 -14.66 -11.22 -27.69
CA PRO A 256 -16.09 -11.20 -27.89
C PRO A 256 -16.63 -12.61 -27.61
N GLY A 257 -17.73 -12.69 -26.86
CA GLY A 257 -18.26 -13.92 -26.26
C GLY A 257 -18.83 -14.95 -27.24
N LEU A 258 -18.00 -15.47 -28.16
CA LEU A 258 -18.41 -16.46 -29.16
C LEU A 258 -17.98 -17.90 -28.84
N GLU A 259 -16.97 -18.13 -27.98
CA GLU A 259 -16.52 -19.52 -27.72
C GLU A 259 -17.31 -20.25 -26.62
N LEU A 260 -17.88 -19.54 -25.65
CA LEU A 260 -18.63 -20.20 -24.56
C LEU A 260 -20.07 -20.56 -24.99
N SER A 261 -20.67 -19.76 -25.89
CA SER A 261 -21.99 -20.08 -26.47
C SER A 261 -21.93 -21.29 -27.40
N ASN A 262 -20.88 -21.42 -28.22
CA ASN A 262 -20.70 -22.58 -29.11
C ASN A 262 -20.39 -23.88 -28.37
N ARG A 263 -19.75 -23.83 -27.19
CA ARG A 263 -19.51 -25.03 -26.36
C ARG A 263 -20.76 -25.52 -25.62
N LEU A 264 -21.68 -24.62 -25.25
CA LEU A 264 -22.95 -24.98 -24.63
C LEU A 264 -24.01 -25.40 -25.67
N ALA A 265 -23.97 -24.85 -26.89
CA ALA A 265 -24.83 -25.29 -27.98
C ALA A 265 -24.47 -26.74 -28.41
N ASN A 266 -23.19 -27.04 -28.57
CA ASN A 266 -22.73 -28.38 -28.99
C ASN A 266 -22.81 -29.46 -27.90
N SER A 267 -22.97 -29.11 -26.61
CA SER A 267 -23.22 -30.09 -25.55
C SER A 267 -24.71 -30.35 -25.29
N SER A 268 -25.61 -29.62 -25.97
CA SER A 268 -27.06 -29.83 -25.89
C SER A 268 -27.60 -30.66 -27.06
N SER A 269 -26.74 -31.00 -28.02
CA SER A 269 -27.05 -31.76 -29.23
C SER A 269 -26.33 -33.12 -29.32
N ALA A 270 -25.87 -33.67 -28.19
CA ALA A 270 -25.23 -34.99 -28.09
C ALA A 270 -25.86 -35.81 -26.97
#